data_AF-A0A959SFR9-F1
#
_entry.id   AF-A0A959SFR9-F1
#
_cell.length_a   1.000
_cell.length_b   1.000
_cell.length_c   1.000
_cell.angle_alpha   90.00
_cell.angle_beta   90.00
_cell.angle_gamma   90.00
#
_symmetry.space_group_name_H-M   'P 1'
#
loop_
_entity.id
_entity.type
_entity.pdbx_description
1 polymer ?
#
loop_
_entity_poly.entity_id
_entity_poly.type
_entity_poly.pdbx_seq_one_letter_code
_entity_poly.pdbx_strand_id
1 'polypeptide(L)'
;MRILTVVGARPQFIKAAALTRAIEGPFAGRIQQTLLHTGQHYDAGMSEVFFRELGSRGPDLHLGGAEGDVSRFGRMMDGVERTIADVSPDVLLVYGDTRSTLAGAMAASRMGVPVAHVEAGL
;
A
#
# COMPACT_ATOMS: atom_id res chain seq x y z
N MET A 1 -17.09 -0.96 2.79
CA MET A 1 -15.85 -1.39 3.47
C MET A 1 -14.69 -0.59 2.92
N ARG A 2 -13.85 -0.02 3.79
CA ARG A 2 -12.67 0.78 3.45
C ARG A 2 -11.40 -0.06 3.61
N ILE A 3 -10.61 -0.15 2.55
CA ILE A 3 -9.33 -0.87 2.55
C ILE A 3 -8.21 0.14 2.33
N LEU A 4 -7.22 0.14 3.23
CA LEU A 4 -5.94 0.79 2.97
C LEU A 4 -4.96 -0.25 2.42
N THR A 5 -4.53 -0.09 1.17
CA THR A 5 -3.57 -0.99 0.52
C THR A 5 -2.19 -0.36 0.55
N VAL A 6 -1.21 -1.03 1.18
CA VAL A 6 0.16 -0.51 1.29
C VAL A 6 1.09 -1.25 0.33
N VAL A 7 1.77 -0.49 -0.53
CA VAL A 7 2.73 -0.98 -1.52
C VAL A 7 4.01 -0.14 -1.51
N GLY A 8 5.11 -0.70 -1.99
CA GLY A 8 6.35 0.06 -2.17
C GLY A 8 7.36 -0.53 -3.15
N ALA A 9 7.13 -1.73 -3.68
CA ALA A 9 7.99 -2.36 -4.68
C ALA A 9 7.21 -2.81 -5.92
N ARG A 10 7.90 -2.89 -7.06
CA ARG A 10 7.32 -3.28 -8.36
C ARG A 10 6.48 -4.55 -8.33
N PRO A 11 6.90 -5.68 -7.70
CA PRO A 11 6.08 -6.88 -7.63
C PRO A 11 4.73 -6.66 -6.91
N GLN A 12 4.72 -5.75 -5.93
CA GLN A 12 3.50 -5.41 -5.19
C GLN A 12 2.54 -4.58 -6.05
N PHE A 13 3.04 -3.70 -6.94
CA PHE A 13 2.19 -2.90 -7.83
C PHE A 13 1.41 -3.80 -8.81
N ILE A 14 2.08 -4.81 -9.37
CA ILE A 14 1.46 -5.76 -10.30
C ILE A 14 0.31 -6.51 -9.59
N LYS A 15 0.55 -6.98 -8.37
CA LYS A 15 -0.43 -7.69 -7.54
C LYS A 15 -1.58 -6.76 -7.10
N ALA A 16 -1.26 -5.54 -6.69
CA ALA A 16 -2.25 -4.54 -6.30
C ALA A 16 -3.15 -4.13 -7.46
N ALA A 17 -2.60 -3.92 -8.66
CA ALA A 17 -3.36 -3.56 -9.86
C ALA A 17 -4.44 -4.60 -10.19
N ALA A 18 -4.15 -5.89 -10.04
CA ALA A 18 -5.14 -6.95 -10.23
C ALA A 18 -6.30 -6.86 -9.24
N LEU A 19 -6.00 -6.59 -7.96
CA LEU A 19 -7.03 -6.41 -6.94
C LEU A 19 -7.83 -5.11 -7.14
N THR A 20 -7.16 -4.01 -7.47
CA THR A 20 -7.80 -2.72 -7.76
C THR A 20 -8.83 -2.85 -8.88
N ARG A 21 -8.50 -3.54 -9.98
CA ARG A 21 -9.47 -3.81 -11.06
C ARG A 21 -10.69 -4.61 -10.58
N ALA A 22 -10.49 -5.59 -9.70
CA ALA A 22 -11.61 -6.34 -9.13
C ALA A 22 -12.49 -5.43 -8.24
N ILE A 23 -11.87 -4.57 -7.44
CA ILE A 23 -12.56 -3.61 -6.57
C ILE A 23 -13.39 -2.61 -7.39
N GLU A 24 -12.82 -2.07 -8.47
CA GLU A 24 -13.46 -1.08 -9.34
C GLU A 24 -14.52 -1.68 -10.28
N GLY A 25 -14.48 -2.99 -10.51
CA GLY A 25 -15.46 -3.71 -11.31
C GLY A 25 -16.51 -4.41 -10.44
N PRO A 26 -16.44 -5.74 -10.26
CA PRO A 26 -17.46 -6.52 -9.54
C PRO A 26 -17.81 -6.05 -8.13
N PHE A 27 -16.91 -5.34 -7.44
CA PHE A 27 -17.13 -4.86 -6.07
C PHE A 27 -17.34 -3.33 -5.98
N ALA A 28 -17.56 -2.66 -7.11
CA ALA A 28 -17.78 -1.22 -7.17
C ALA A 28 -18.92 -0.80 -6.23
N GLY A 29 -18.71 0.28 -5.47
CA GLY A 29 -19.68 0.79 -4.49
C GLY A 29 -19.76 0.00 -3.17
N ARG A 30 -19.17 -1.20 -3.08
CA ARG A 30 -19.13 -2.00 -1.85
C ARG A 30 -17.80 -1.87 -1.11
N ILE A 31 -16.71 -1.75 -1.88
CA ILE A 31 -15.35 -1.59 -1.38
C ILE A 31 -14.80 -0.25 -1.86
N GLN A 32 -14.25 0.53 -0.93
CA GLN A 32 -13.49 1.73 -1.20
C GLN A 32 -12.03 1.45 -0.88
N GLN A 33 -11.15 1.58 -1.86
CA GLN A 33 -9.73 1.30 -1.71
C GLN A 33 -8.93 2.61 -1.75
N THR A 34 -8.11 2.83 -0.74
CA THR A 34 -7.03 3.83 -0.78
C THR A 34 -5.70 3.10 -0.96
N LEU A 35 -4.97 3.42 -2.01
CA LEU A 35 -3.68 2.84 -2.36
C LEU A 35 -2.55 3.78 -1.92
N LEU A 36 -1.78 3.35 -0.93
CA LEU A 36 -0.66 4.09 -0.35
C LEU A 36 0.68 3.51 -0.84
N HIS A 37 1.50 4.37 -1.42
CA HIS A 37 2.86 4.04 -1.84
C HIS A 37 3.90 4.58 -0.84
N THR A 38 4.68 3.69 -0.23
CA THR A 38 5.64 4.03 0.85
C THR A 38 6.92 4.72 0.40
N GLY A 39 7.24 4.67 -0.90
CA GLY A 39 8.48 5.24 -1.44
C GLY A 39 9.67 4.27 -1.41
N GLN A 40 9.45 2.98 -1.15
CA GLN A 40 10.54 2.01 -1.01
C GLN A 40 11.39 1.87 -2.30
N HIS A 41 10.77 1.72 -3.46
CA HIS A 41 11.45 1.75 -4.77
C HIS A 41 10.99 2.94 -5.58
N TYR A 42 11.31 4.16 -5.11
CA TYR A 42 10.89 5.39 -5.76
C TYR A 42 11.82 5.74 -6.93
N ASP A 43 11.46 5.27 -8.12
CA ASP A 43 11.65 6.04 -9.34
C ASP A 43 10.23 6.44 -9.80
N ALA A 44 9.93 7.75 -9.69
CA ALA A 44 8.63 8.32 -10.00
C ALA A 44 8.21 8.05 -11.45
N GLY A 45 9.18 8.14 -12.39
CA GLY A 45 8.93 7.88 -13.81
C GLY A 45 8.62 6.41 -14.04
N MET A 46 9.27 5.51 -13.31
CA MET A 46 9.08 4.07 -13.49
C MET A 46 7.77 3.55 -12.88
N SER A 47 7.36 4.10 -11.73
CA SER A 47 6.15 3.65 -11.03
C SER A 47 4.87 4.02 -11.80
N GLU A 48 4.78 5.24 -12.32
CA GLU A 48 3.64 5.68 -13.14
C GLU A 48 3.53 4.89 -14.45
N VAL A 49 4.67 4.58 -15.09
CA VAL A 49 4.70 3.73 -16.30
C VAL A 49 4.06 2.37 -16.01
N PHE A 50 4.38 1.73 -14.88
CA PHE A 50 3.81 0.43 -14.55
C PHE A 50 2.29 0.46 -14.34
N PHE A 51 1.77 1.43 -13.60
CA PHE A 51 0.31 1.52 -13.41
C PHE A 51 -0.41 1.77 -14.73
N ARG A 52 0.15 2.63 -15.59
CA ARG A 52 -0.38 2.89 -16.93
C ARG A 52 -0.36 1.64 -17.82
N GLU A 53 0.75 0.91 -17.86
CA GLU A 53 0.87 -0.34 -18.63
C GLU A 53 -0.07 -1.43 -18.11
N LEU A 54 -0.33 -1.46 -16.81
CA LEU A 54 -1.27 -2.39 -16.18
C LEU A 54 -2.75 -1.97 -16.35
N GLY A 55 -3.02 -0.83 -16.99
CA GLY A 55 -4.37 -0.28 -17.12
C GLY A 55 -5.05 -0.05 -15.77
N SER A 56 -4.26 0.29 -14.75
CA SER A 56 -4.71 0.50 -13.38
C SER A 56 -4.42 1.93 -12.97
N ARG A 57 -5.26 2.49 -12.09
CA ARG A 57 -4.97 3.81 -11.53
C ARG A 57 -3.70 3.77 -10.68
N GLY A 58 -3.04 4.92 -10.60
CA GLY A 58 -1.93 5.11 -9.68
C GLY A 58 -2.35 5.10 -8.20
N PRO A 59 -1.38 5.08 -7.29
CA PRO A 59 -1.61 5.28 -5.86
C PRO A 59 -2.28 6.63 -5.57
N ASP A 60 -3.16 6.62 -4.57
CA ASP A 60 -3.87 7.80 -4.09
C ASP A 60 -2.98 8.69 -3.21
N LEU A 61 -2.05 8.06 -2.49
CA LEU A 61 -1.19 8.69 -1.51
C LEU A 61 0.26 8.20 -1.67
N HIS A 62 1.20 9.11 -1.43
CA HIS A 62 2.63 8.83 -1.45
C HIS A 62 3.31 9.40 -0.20
N LEU A 63 4.10 8.59 0.51
CA LEU A 63 4.88 9.06 1.67
C LEU A 63 6.19 9.79 1.28
N GLY A 64 6.50 9.85 -0.02
CA GLY A 64 7.78 10.36 -0.53
C GLY A 64 8.91 9.32 -0.44
N GLY A 65 9.87 9.39 -1.37
CA GLY A 65 11.09 8.59 -1.31
C GLY A 65 12.05 9.17 -0.27
N ALA A 66 12.48 8.37 0.71
CA ALA A 66 13.42 8.83 1.72
C ALA A 66 14.87 8.40 1.41
N GLU A 67 15.85 9.28 1.60
CA GLU A 67 17.29 8.96 1.59
C GLU A 67 17.74 8.40 2.97
N GLY A 68 18.65 7.41 2.98
CA GLY A 68 19.21 6.74 4.16
C GLY A 68 18.41 5.54 4.72
N ASP A 69 19.08 4.58 5.39
CA ASP A 69 18.54 3.21 5.64
C ASP A 69 17.66 3.06 6.91
N VAL A 70 18.15 3.44 8.11
CA VAL A 70 17.40 3.23 9.38
C VAL A 70 16.29 4.26 9.57
N SER A 71 16.54 5.53 9.23
CA SER A 71 15.54 6.60 9.31
C SER A 71 14.34 6.36 8.39
N ARG A 72 14.53 5.61 7.29
CA ARG A 72 13.49 5.32 6.30
C ARG A 72 12.38 4.42 6.81
N PHE A 73 12.70 3.39 7.60
CA PHE A 73 11.66 2.49 8.11
C PHE A 73 10.73 3.18 9.12
N GLY A 74 11.29 3.95 10.06
CA GLY A 74 10.51 4.75 11.00
C GLY A 74 9.59 5.76 10.32
N ARG A 75 10.06 6.42 9.26
CA ARG A 75 9.23 7.33 8.44
C ARG A 75 8.11 6.60 7.69
N MET A 76 8.37 5.39 7.18
CA MET A 76 7.30 4.58 6.57
C MET A 76 6.22 4.24 7.60
N MET A 77 6.61 3.81 8.81
CA MET A 77 5.66 3.53 9.88
C MET A 77 4.86 4.78 10.28
N ASP A 78 5.52 5.91 10.58
CA ASP A 78 4.85 7.18 10.94
C ASP A 78 3.87 7.61 9.83
N GLY A 79 4.29 7.55 8.57
CA GLY A 79 3.42 7.90 7.44
C GLY A 79 2.23 6.96 7.28
N VAL A 80 2.40 5.66 7.49
CA VAL A 80 1.29 4.71 7.49
C VAL A 80 0.35 4.95 8.67
N GLU A 81 0.87 5.18 9.88
CA GLU A 81 0.04 5.47 11.07
C GLU A 81 -0.82 6.73 10.86
N ARG A 82 -0.24 7.81 10.32
CA ARG A 82 -0.99 9.02 9.95
C ARG A 82 -2.05 8.73 8.89
N THR A 83 -1.70 7.95 7.86
CA THR A 83 -2.67 7.58 6.82
C THR A 83 -3.82 6.73 7.39
N ILE A 84 -3.54 5.82 8.33
CA ILE A 84 -4.57 5.05 9.03
C ILE A 84 -5.49 6.00 9.80
N ALA A 85 -4.95 6.99 10.53
CA ALA A 85 -5.76 7.96 11.26
C ALA A 85 -6.67 8.77 10.32
N ASP A 86 -6.12 9.24 9.20
CA ASP A 86 -6.85 10.09 8.24
C ASP A 86 -7.93 9.32 7.45
N VAL A 87 -7.59 8.12 6.96
CA VAL A 87 -8.49 7.32 6.11
C VAL A 87 -9.44 6.46 6.93
N SER A 88 -9.06 6.12 8.17
CA SER A 88 -9.79 5.23 9.07
C SER A 88 -10.24 3.92 8.39
N PRO A 89 -9.32 3.10 7.84
CA PRO A 89 -9.67 1.88 7.12
C PRO A 89 -10.26 0.80 8.04
N ASP A 90 -11.14 -0.03 7.49
CA ASP A 90 -11.68 -1.21 8.19
C ASP A 90 -10.66 -2.36 8.21
N VAL A 91 -9.75 -2.40 7.22
CA VAL A 91 -8.67 -3.38 7.08
C VAL A 91 -7.49 -2.78 6.33
N LEU A 92 -6.27 -3.12 6.75
CA LEU A 92 -5.04 -2.79 6.04
C LEU A 92 -4.54 -4.02 5.25
N LEU A 93 -4.30 -3.85 3.96
CA LEU A 93 -3.84 -4.89 3.05
C LEU A 93 -2.36 -4.71 2.71
N VAL A 94 -1.58 -5.78 2.89
CA VAL A 94 -0.14 -5.84 2.53
C VAL A 94 0.17 -7.05 1.63
N TYR A 95 1.33 -7.02 0.96
CA TYR A 95 1.75 -8.05 0.00
C TYR A 95 3.17 -8.56 0.28
N GLY A 96 3.37 -9.88 0.30
CA GLY A 96 4.70 -10.49 0.33
C GLY A 96 5.52 -10.07 1.55
N ASP A 97 6.80 -9.76 1.38
CA ASP A 97 7.81 -9.71 2.45
C ASP A 97 8.66 -8.43 2.48
N THR A 98 8.24 -7.38 1.77
CA THR A 98 9.02 -6.13 1.67
C THR A 98 9.04 -5.33 2.98
N ARG A 99 9.96 -4.36 3.10
CA ARG A 99 9.93 -3.38 4.20
C ARG A 99 8.60 -2.61 4.27
N SER A 100 7.94 -2.37 3.14
CA SER A 100 6.61 -1.74 3.07
C SER A 100 5.54 -2.62 3.70
N THR A 101 5.63 -3.93 3.50
CA THR A 101 4.76 -4.94 4.13
C THR A 101 4.93 -4.89 5.64
N LEU A 102 6.17 -4.94 6.11
CA LEU A 102 6.49 -4.93 7.53
C LEU A 102 6.05 -3.61 8.20
N ALA A 103 6.31 -2.47 7.56
CA ALA A 103 5.88 -1.15 8.05
C ALA A 103 4.35 -1.07 8.14
N GLY A 104 3.65 -1.51 7.08
CA GLY A 104 2.19 -1.53 7.03
C GLY A 104 1.58 -2.40 8.13
N ALA A 105 2.08 -3.62 8.28
CA ALA A 105 1.57 -4.57 9.27
C ALA A 105 1.81 -4.10 10.72
N MET A 106 3.00 -3.57 11.03
CA MET A 106 3.28 -3.07 12.38
C MET A 106 2.50 -1.80 12.72
N ALA A 107 2.36 -0.86 11.77
CA ALA A 107 1.53 0.33 11.97
C ALA A 107 0.06 -0.06 12.22
N ALA A 108 -0.50 -0.95 11.40
CA ALA A 108 -1.88 -1.44 11.60
C ALA A 108 -2.06 -2.15 12.95
N SER A 109 -1.12 -3.03 13.33
CA SER A 109 -1.16 -3.72 14.62
C SER A 109 -1.14 -2.74 15.80
N ARG A 110 -0.29 -1.70 15.76
CA ARG A 110 -0.26 -0.64 16.78
C ARG A 110 -1.55 0.16 16.85
N MET A 111 -2.15 0.44 15.71
CA MET A 111 -3.39 1.23 15.61
C MET A 111 -4.67 0.40 15.81
N GLY A 112 -4.55 -0.91 16.06
CA GLY A 112 -5.70 -1.80 16.26
C GLY A 112 -6.51 -2.07 14.98
N VAL A 113 -5.89 -1.91 13.81
CA VAL A 113 -6.53 -2.18 12.51
C VAL A 113 -6.23 -3.61 12.07
N PRO A 114 -7.23 -4.41 11.66
CA PRO A 114 -7.00 -5.75 11.11
C PRO A 114 -6.07 -5.73 9.89
N VAL A 115 -5.18 -6.72 9.80
CA VAL A 115 -4.24 -6.87 8.67
C VAL A 115 -4.66 -8.06 7.80
N ALA A 116 -4.79 -7.82 6.50
CA ALA A 116 -4.88 -8.86 5.48
C ALA A 116 -3.55 -8.97 4.74
N HIS A 117 -2.96 -10.17 4.74
CA HIS A 117 -1.65 -10.43 4.13
C HIS A 117 -1.80 -11.30 2.89
N VAL A 118 -1.64 -10.68 1.72
CA VAL A 118 -1.59 -11.39 0.44
C VAL A 118 -0.23 -12.04 0.31
N GLU A 119 -0.19 -13.32 -0.10
CA GLU A 119 1.03 -14.12 -0.21
C GLU A 119 1.67 -14.45 1.16
N ALA A 120 0.82 -14.70 2.17
CA ALA A 120 1.29 -15.13 3.49
C ALA A 120 1.86 -16.56 3.47
N GLY A 121 2.94 -16.81 4.23
CA GLY A 121 3.50 -18.14 4.46
C GLY A 121 4.37 -18.70 3.32
N LEU A 122 4.81 -17.84 2.40
CA LEU A 122 5.76 -18.15 1.33
C LEU A 122 7.22 -17.92 1.74
#